data_AF-A0AAU5PKD6-F1
#
_entry.id   AF-A0AAU5PKD6-F1
#
_cell.length_a   1.000
_cell.length_b   1.000
_cell.length_c   1.000
_cell.angle_alpha   90.00
_cell.angle_beta   90.00
_cell.angle_gamma   90.00
#
_symmetry.space_group_name_H-M   'P 1'
#
loop_
_entity.id
_entity.type
_entity.pdbx_description
1 polymer ?
#
loop_
_entity_poly.entity_id
_entity_poly.type
_entity_poly.pdbx_seq_one_letter_code
_entity_poly.pdbx_strand_id
1 'polypeptide(L)'
;MPRRAGHGRGLEQRHAQLFAEGLEQARLHAERFGHLAIAHTNGGVREGFDLGRWLANRRADAASLTVEQTEQLRRLDAWWNPPWPVDWQRAWYRARAHVHEQGPVHGGDNLAGLPGWLQRWLRHQISCYRQLHDGQRMLLAELGLSTGEVEVFHTWAGRRRPAADGLAVAQAYTVRHGHLAVSQPTVVNGFALGTWLRNQRQRQRSLGQLTRLGHRLTDLDAWWNPPWPVAWQRMWWAARYHLTGLPDGVQWWPGAPNDEHITAWLREQSARRTLLLPEQRRLVGELLSLTGGMPVWRPRISDVAWQSLSGLLPARSHTGGRPRSERQILEGIVHIACTGQAWRRLPPALGSFQACRRRFLIWREDGTLQQICRAVLSEEDAVWQQRLAACLDPSA
;
A
#
# COMPACT_ATOMS: atom_id res chain seq x y z
N MET A 1 2.42 49.32 69.30
CA MET A 1 1.84 49.18 67.94
C MET A 1 1.66 47.69 67.64
N PRO A 2 0.47 47.10 67.85
CA PRO A 2 0.26 45.69 67.54
C PRO A 2 0.10 45.51 66.02
N ARG A 3 0.89 44.59 65.44
CA ARG A 3 0.82 44.21 64.03
C ARG A 3 -0.50 43.48 63.76
N ARG A 4 -1.16 43.87 62.67
CA ARG A 4 -2.47 43.41 62.17
C ARG A 4 -2.57 41.88 62.08
N ALA A 5 -3.35 41.26 62.96
CA ALA A 5 -3.80 39.86 62.84
C ALA A 5 -5.10 39.70 61.99
N GLY A 6 -5.63 40.79 61.42
CA GLY A 6 -6.96 40.82 60.79
C GLY A 6 -7.02 40.62 59.28
N HIS A 7 -5.89 40.62 58.54
CA HIS A 7 -5.93 40.51 57.07
C HIS A 7 -5.98 39.07 56.55
N GLY A 8 -5.47 38.07 57.31
CA GLY A 8 -5.50 36.66 56.90
C GLY A 8 -6.89 36.03 56.92
N ARG A 9 -7.64 36.22 58.02
CA ARG A 9 -8.99 35.64 58.19
C ARG A 9 -10.00 36.13 57.15
N GLY A 10 -9.92 37.39 56.72
CA GLY A 10 -10.81 37.95 55.70
C GLY A 10 -10.54 37.40 54.30
N LEU A 11 -9.27 37.11 53.97
CA LEU A 11 -8.89 36.46 52.72
C LEU A 11 -9.32 34.99 52.69
N GLU A 12 -9.13 34.27 53.80
CA GLU A 12 -9.59 32.88 53.94
C GLU A 12 -11.11 32.75 53.83
N GLN A 13 -11.86 33.63 54.50
CA GLN A 13 -13.34 33.67 54.38
C GLN A 13 -13.79 33.97 52.96
N ARG A 14 -13.12 34.91 52.28
CA ARG A 14 -13.42 35.23 50.88
C ARG A 14 -13.12 34.07 49.95
N HIS A 15 -12.01 33.35 50.15
CA HIS A 15 -11.68 32.16 49.38
C HIS A 15 -12.68 31.02 49.62
N ALA A 16 -13.11 30.81 50.87
CA ALA A 16 -14.13 29.84 51.21
C ALA A 16 -15.49 30.17 50.56
N GLN A 17 -15.89 31.44 50.55
CA GLN A 17 -17.12 31.89 49.91
C GLN A 17 -17.08 31.71 48.39
N LEU A 18 -15.96 32.06 47.74
CA LEU A 18 -15.77 31.85 46.29
C LEU A 18 -15.70 30.36 45.91
N PHE A 19 -15.19 29.51 46.80
CA PHE A 19 -15.23 28.07 46.60
C PHE A 19 -16.66 27.54 46.72
N ALA A 20 -17.41 27.95 47.74
CA ALA A 20 -18.80 27.53 47.94
C ALA A 20 -19.71 27.96 46.78
N GLU A 21 -19.56 29.18 46.28
CA GLU A 21 -20.29 29.66 45.09
C GLU A 21 -19.96 28.80 43.86
N GLY A 22 -18.68 28.53 43.61
CA GLY A 22 -18.27 27.69 42.50
C GLY A 22 -18.69 26.22 42.62
N LEU A 23 -18.70 25.68 43.84
CA LEU A 23 -19.19 24.34 44.13
C LEU A 23 -20.69 24.22 43.86
N GLU A 24 -21.48 25.24 44.21
CA GLU A 24 -22.91 25.25 43.93
C GLU A 24 -23.19 25.30 42.42
N GLN A 25 -22.44 26.13 41.67
CA GLN A 25 -22.53 26.14 40.21
C GLN A 25 -22.09 24.78 39.60
N ALA A 26 -21.07 24.14 40.17
CA ALA A 26 -20.66 22.80 39.78
C ALA A 26 -21.77 21.76 40.05
N ARG A 27 -22.45 21.84 41.20
CA ARG A 27 -23.57 20.96 41.56
C ARG A 27 -24.72 21.10 40.57
N LEU A 28 -25.17 22.33 40.31
CA LEU A 28 -26.24 22.60 39.34
C LEU A 28 -25.90 22.08 37.93
N HIS A 29 -24.63 22.21 37.53
CA HIS A 29 -24.17 21.68 36.24
C HIS A 29 -24.13 20.15 36.23
N ALA A 30 -23.61 19.52 37.30
CA ALA A 30 -23.55 18.08 37.44
C ALA A 30 -24.96 17.46 37.49
N GLU A 31 -25.93 18.09 38.13
CA GLU A 31 -27.33 17.65 38.11
C GLU A 31 -27.94 17.66 36.71
N ARG A 32 -27.58 18.67 35.90
CA ARG A 32 -28.12 18.81 34.54
C ARG A 32 -27.44 17.91 33.51
N PHE A 33 -26.13 17.73 33.61
CA PHE A 33 -25.32 17.07 32.56
C PHE A 33 -24.61 15.79 33.03
N GLY A 34 -24.62 15.51 34.33
CA GLY A 34 -24.02 14.32 34.93
C GLY A 34 -22.49 14.35 34.98
N HIS A 35 -21.85 15.50 34.80
CA HIS A 35 -20.38 15.63 34.77
C HIS A 35 -19.88 17.07 34.97
N LEU A 36 -18.58 17.24 35.19
CA LEU A 36 -17.91 18.55 35.32
C LEU A 36 -16.95 18.87 34.17
N ALA A 37 -17.04 18.18 33.03
CA ALA A 37 -16.21 18.42 31.86
C ALA A 37 -16.74 19.56 30.96
N ILE A 38 -16.88 20.77 31.49
CA ILE A 38 -17.28 21.97 30.73
C ILE A 38 -16.06 22.69 30.12
N ALA A 39 -16.22 23.23 28.91
CA ALA A 39 -15.20 24.08 28.28
C ALA A 39 -15.25 25.50 28.89
N HIS A 40 -14.10 26.13 29.09
CA HIS A 40 -14.06 27.54 29.47
C HIS A 40 -14.29 28.44 28.25
N THR A 41 -14.86 29.62 28.48
CA THR A 41 -15.03 30.60 27.39
C THR A 41 -13.69 31.31 27.13
N ASN A 42 -13.20 31.25 25.88
CA ASN A 42 -11.94 31.90 25.47
C ASN A 42 -12.07 33.41 25.25
N GLY A 43 -13.23 34.00 25.55
CA GLY A 43 -13.48 35.43 25.41
C GLY A 43 -14.73 35.84 26.17
N GLY A 44 -14.53 36.50 27.30
CA GLY A 44 -15.51 37.29 28.06
C GLY A 44 -16.85 36.62 28.33
N VAL A 45 -17.05 36.17 29.57
CA VAL A 45 -18.41 35.99 30.08
C VAL A 45 -19.12 37.35 29.98
N ARG A 46 -20.15 37.44 29.12
CA ARG A 46 -20.92 38.67 28.96
C ARG A 46 -21.90 38.90 30.13
N GLU A 47 -22.28 37.84 30.85
CA GLU A 47 -23.01 37.83 32.13
C GLU A 47 -22.99 36.40 32.72
N GLY A 48 -22.75 36.23 34.04
CA GLY A 48 -22.79 34.93 34.75
C GLY A 48 -21.47 34.42 35.37
N PHE A 49 -21.52 33.25 36.02
CA PHE A 49 -20.35 32.57 36.61
C PHE A 49 -19.64 31.68 35.59
N ASP A 50 -18.34 31.90 35.33
CA ASP A 50 -17.54 31.05 34.41
C ASP A 50 -17.13 29.73 35.11
N LEU A 51 -18.05 28.77 35.15
CA LEU A 51 -17.77 27.46 35.74
C LEU A 51 -16.61 26.74 35.05
N GLY A 52 -16.44 26.90 33.73
CA GLY A 52 -15.36 26.27 32.97
C GLY A 52 -13.99 26.79 33.38
N ARG A 53 -13.85 28.11 33.52
CA ARG A 53 -12.62 28.73 34.00
C ARG A 53 -12.37 28.40 35.47
N TRP A 54 -13.41 28.40 36.30
CA TRP A 54 -13.28 28.01 37.71
C TRP A 54 -12.76 26.58 37.84
N LEU A 55 -13.37 25.61 37.16
CA LEU A 55 -12.91 24.21 37.17
C LEU A 55 -11.51 24.04 36.59
N ALA A 56 -11.15 24.77 35.53
CA ALA A 56 -9.80 24.76 34.99
C ALA A 56 -8.75 25.22 36.02
N ASN A 57 -9.04 26.31 36.74
CA ASN A 57 -8.18 26.80 37.81
C ASN A 57 -8.10 25.82 38.98
N ARG A 58 -9.22 25.17 39.35
CA ARG A 58 -9.24 24.15 40.41
C ARG A 58 -8.44 22.91 40.06
N ARG A 59 -8.42 22.49 38.78
CA ARG A 59 -7.56 21.39 38.31
C ARG A 59 -6.09 21.78 38.33
N ALA A 60 -5.76 22.99 37.85
CA ALA A 60 -4.39 23.48 37.81
C ALA A 60 -3.79 23.65 39.21
N ASP A 61 -4.61 24.04 40.18
CA ASP A 61 -4.23 24.26 41.57
C ASP A 61 -4.78 23.15 42.49
N ALA A 62 -4.94 21.93 41.98
CA ALA A 62 -5.57 20.84 42.73
C ALA A 62 -4.80 20.47 44.01
N ALA A 63 -3.49 20.72 44.04
CA ALA A 63 -2.64 20.47 45.20
C ALA A 63 -2.90 21.43 46.37
N SER A 64 -3.54 22.59 46.12
CA SER A 64 -3.88 23.56 47.18
C SER A 64 -5.24 23.30 47.82
N LEU A 65 -6.05 22.41 47.24
CA LEU A 65 -7.38 22.09 47.75
C LEU A 65 -7.30 21.24 49.01
N THR A 66 -8.21 21.49 49.95
CA THR A 66 -8.34 20.63 51.12
C THR A 66 -8.87 19.25 50.72
N VAL A 67 -8.68 18.26 51.60
CA VAL A 67 -9.24 16.92 51.42
C VAL A 67 -10.76 16.97 51.27
N GLU A 68 -11.43 17.81 52.06
CA GLU A 68 -12.88 18.01 52.00
C GLU A 68 -13.33 18.62 50.67
N GLN A 69 -12.65 19.67 50.20
CA GLN A 69 -12.96 20.32 48.91
C GLN A 69 -12.76 19.37 47.72
N THR A 70 -11.69 18.58 47.77
CA THR A 70 -11.41 17.55 46.77
C THR A 70 -12.51 16.49 46.74
N GLU A 71 -12.96 16.07 47.92
CA GLU A 71 -14.02 15.05 48.06
C GLU A 71 -15.38 15.59 47.62
N GLN A 72 -15.71 16.85 47.92
CA GLN A 72 -16.91 17.52 47.42
C GLN A 72 -16.98 17.51 45.89
N LEU A 73 -15.87 17.82 45.21
CA LEU A 73 -15.81 17.77 43.75
C LEU A 73 -15.85 16.33 43.21
N ARG A 74 -15.19 15.38 43.88
CA ARG A 74 -15.20 13.96 43.51
C ARG A 74 -16.59 13.32 43.57
N ARG A 75 -17.42 13.73 44.54
CA ARG A 75 -18.81 13.28 44.65
C ARG A 75 -19.68 13.74 43.48
N LEU A 76 -19.37 14.89 42.89
CA LEU A 76 -20.09 15.40 41.72
C LEU A 76 -19.64 14.73 40.42
N ASP A 77 -18.33 14.49 40.27
CA ASP A 77 -17.74 13.79 39.12
C ASP A 77 -16.47 13.07 39.58
N ALA A 78 -16.47 11.74 39.56
CA ALA A 78 -15.32 10.93 39.94
C ALA A 78 -14.06 11.27 39.14
N TRP A 79 -14.25 11.77 37.91
CA TRP A 79 -13.21 12.20 36.99
C TRP A 79 -13.17 13.73 36.85
N TRP A 80 -13.52 14.50 37.90
CA TRP A 80 -13.45 15.97 37.83
C TRP A 80 -12.03 16.50 37.54
N ASN A 81 -10.99 15.81 38.02
CA ASN A 81 -9.57 16.07 37.75
C ASN A 81 -8.86 14.80 37.25
N PRO A 82 -9.03 14.44 35.96
CA PRO A 82 -8.51 13.19 35.44
C PRO A 82 -7.01 13.28 35.11
N PRO A 83 -6.28 12.14 35.08
CA PRO A 83 -4.86 12.10 34.68
C PRO A 83 -4.64 12.23 33.15
N TRP A 84 -5.69 12.55 32.38
CA TRP A 84 -5.65 12.74 30.93
C TRP A 84 -6.23 14.11 30.55
N PRO A 85 -6.05 14.59 29.30
CA PRO A 85 -6.58 15.88 28.88
C PRO A 85 -8.11 15.96 29.03
N VAL A 86 -8.64 17.03 29.65
CA VAL A 86 -10.09 17.23 29.82
C VAL A 86 -10.82 17.24 28.47
N ASP A 87 -10.16 17.66 27.40
CA ASP A 87 -10.68 17.63 26.03
C ASP A 87 -11.04 16.21 25.57
N TRP A 88 -10.24 15.23 25.98
CA TRP A 88 -10.54 13.81 25.76
C TRP A 88 -11.82 13.41 26.50
N GLN A 89 -11.95 13.84 27.75
CA GLN A 89 -13.13 13.55 28.58
C GLN A 89 -14.40 14.20 28.02
N ARG A 90 -14.31 15.41 27.47
CA ARG A 90 -15.43 16.07 26.77
C ARG A 90 -15.86 15.29 25.52
N ALA A 91 -14.89 14.81 24.74
CA ALA A 91 -15.19 13.96 23.59
C ALA A 91 -15.87 12.65 24.01
N TRP A 92 -15.44 12.06 25.14
CA TRP A 92 -16.08 10.89 25.72
C TRP A 92 -17.53 11.15 26.14
N TYR A 93 -17.83 12.23 26.87
CA TYR A 93 -19.21 12.54 27.24
C TYR A 93 -20.12 12.79 26.03
N ARG A 94 -19.59 13.43 24.97
CA ARG A 94 -20.30 13.55 23.68
C ARG A 94 -20.57 12.19 23.04
N ALA A 95 -19.61 11.27 23.13
CA ALA A 95 -19.78 9.90 22.62
C ALA A 95 -20.77 9.11 23.48
N ARG A 96 -20.78 9.30 24.81
CA ARG A 96 -21.73 8.67 25.73
C ARG A 96 -23.17 9.11 25.47
N ALA A 97 -23.38 10.40 25.21
CA ALA A 97 -24.69 10.91 24.82
C ALA A 97 -25.20 10.24 23.53
N HIS A 98 -24.32 10.09 22.53
CA HIS A 98 -24.65 9.34 21.31
C HIS A 98 -25.02 7.88 21.61
N VAL A 99 -24.25 7.20 22.47
CA VAL A 99 -24.55 5.81 22.86
C VAL A 99 -25.88 5.67 23.58
N HIS A 100 -26.24 6.66 24.40
CA HIS A 100 -27.53 6.67 25.10
C HIS A 100 -28.72 6.83 24.14
N GLU A 101 -28.53 7.54 23.02
CA GLU A 101 -29.59 7.76 22.03
C GLU A 101 -29.65 6.67 20.94
N GLN A 102 -28.49 6.16 20.52
CA GLN A 102 -28.34 5.33 19.32
C GLN A 102 -27.87 3.90 19.62
N GLY A 103 -27.53 3.60 20.87
CA GLY A 103 -26.99 2.31 21.30
C GLY A 103 -25.46 2.26 21.32
N PRO A 104 -24.89 1.17 21.89
CA PRO A 104 -23.44 1.01 22.06
C PRO A 104 -22.69 1.04 20.74
N VAL A 105 -21.46 1.54 20.80
CA VAL A 105 -20.52 1.50 19.69
C VAL A 105 -19.96 0.10 19.58
N HIS A 106 -20.09 -0.50 18.39
CA HIS A 106 -19.47 -1.77 18.06
C HIS A 106 -18.31 -1.57 17.08
N GLY A 107 -17.26 -2.38 17.24
CA GLY A 107 -16.13 -2.42 16.31
C GLY A 107 -16.51 -2.93 14.90
N GLY A 108 -17.68 -3.58 14.78
CA GLY A 108 -18.26 -4.27 13.62
C GLY A 108 -17.96 -3.69 12.23
N ASP A 109 -18.90 -2.94 11.63
CA ASP A 109 -18.80 -2.37 10.27
C ASP A 109 -17.72 -1.28 10.14
N ASN A 110 -16.57 -1.45 10.80
CA ASN A 110 -15.45 -0.53 10.83
C ASN A 110 -15.89 0.90 11.23
N LEU A 111 -16.78 0.98 12.22
CA LEU A 111 -17.42 2.20 12.69
C LEU A 111 -18.22 2.93 11.59
N ALA A 112 -18.79 2.21 10.62
CA ALA A 112 -19.74 2.76 9.66
C ALA A 112 -21.04 3.18 10.35
N GLY A 113 -21.75 4.13 9.75
CA GLY A 113 -22.99 4.69 10.32
C GLY A 113 -22.78 5.72 11.45
N LEU A 114 -21.60 5.78 12.07
CA LEU A 114 -21.30 6.78 13.09
C LEU A 114 -21.03 8.17 12.48
N PRO A 115 -21.34 9.27 13.22
CA PRO A 115 -20.95 10.61 12.82
C PRO A 115 -19.44 10.73 12.57
N GLY A 116 -19.04 11.46 11.53
CA GLY A 116 -17.63 11.51 11.09
C GLY A 116 -16.63 12.07 12.13
N TRP A 117 -17.09 12.84 13.11
CA TRP A 117 -16.25 13.24 14.25
C TRP A 117 -16.00 12.07 15.21
N LEU A 118 -17.04 11.30 15.53
CA LEU A 118 -16.98 10.17 16.45
C LEU A 118 -16.15 9.05 15.83
N GLN A 119 -16.37 8.77 14.54
CA GLN A 119 -15.57 7.82 13.79
C GLN A 119 -14.07 8.15 13.84
N ARG A 120 -13.68 9.42 13.60
CA ARG A 120 -12.27 9.84 13.67
C ARG A 120 -11.71 9.73 15.08
N TRP A 121 -12.47 10.18 16.07
CA TRP A 121 -12.05 10.15 17.47
C TRP A 121 -11.84 8.71 17.97
N LEU A 122 -12.79 7.82 17.72
CA LEU A 122 -12.71 6.40 18.08
C LEU A 122 -11.58 5.68 17.35
N ARG A 123 -11.37 5.94 16.05
CA ARG A 123 -10.21 5.39 15.31
C ARG A 123 -8.89 5.74 15.98
N HIS A 124 -8.76 6.97 16.47
CA HIS A 124 -7.57 7.36 17.23
C HIS A 124 -7.45 6.57 18.54
N GLN A 125 -8.53 6.49 19.33
CA GLN A 125 -8.53 5.75 20.61
C GLN A 125 -8.14 4.28 20.42
N ILE A 126 -8.69 3.64 19.38
CA ILE A 126 -8.38 2.25 19.10
C ILE A 126 -6.92 2.10 18.65
N SER A 127 -6.38 3.04 17.86
CA SER A 127 -4.99 2.97 17.41
C SER A 127 -3.96 3.04 18.54
N CYS A 128 -4.29 3.74 19.64
CA CYS A 128 -3.43 3.89 20.81
C CYS A 128 -3.98 3.15 22.04
N TYR A 129 -4.92 2.22 21.88
CA TYR A 129 -5.69 1.62 22.99
C TYR A 129 -4.81 1.05 24.10
N ARG A 130 -3.70 0.37 23.73
CA ARG A 130 -2.74 -0.21 24.68
C ARG A 130 -1.94 0.83 25.49
N GLN A 131 -1.91 2.07 25.03
CA GLN A 131 -1.19 3.19 25.68
C GLN A 131 -2.14 4.09 26.48
N LEU A 132 -3.46 3.91 26.35
CA LEU A 132 -4.44 4.67 27.11
C LEU A 132 -4.38 4.31 28.59
N HIS A 133 -4.67 5.28 29.45
CA HIS A 133 -4.80 5.06 30.89
C HIS A 133 -5.92 4.06 31.20
N ASP A 134 -5.81 3.28 32.28
CA ASP A 134 -6.78 2.25 32.66
C ASP A 134 -8.20 2.80 32.77
N GLY A 135 -8.35 3.95 33.44
CA GLY A 135 -9.62 4.71 33.49
C GLY A 135 -10.18 5.09 32.11
N GLN A 136 -9.34 5.45 31.13
CA GLN A 136 -9.82 5.71 29.77
C GLN A 136 -10.33 4.43 29.10
N ARG A 137 -9.67 3.29 29.33
CA ARG A 137 -10.13 1.99 28.79
C ARG A 137 -11.44 1.54 29.43
N MET A 138 -11.64 1.78 30.72
CA MET A 138 -12.92 1.56 31.40
C MET A 138 -14.04 2.42 30.80
N LEU A 139 -13.79 3.73 30.65
CA LEU A 139 -14.75 4.65 30.05
C LEU A 139 -15.07 4.27 28.58
N LEU A 140 -14.08 3.82 27.80
CA LEU A 140 -14.34 3.31 26.45
C LEU A 140 -15.16 2.02 26.45
N ALA A 141 -14.97 1.15 27.43
CA ALA A 141 -15.78 -0.06 27.58
C ALA A 141 -17.26 0.28 27.86
N GLU A 142 -17.56 1.36 28.59
CA GLU A 142 -18.93 1.86 28.78
C GLU A 142 -19.58 2.30 27.45
N LEU A 143 -18.79 2.70 26.45
CA LEU A 143 -19.31 3.00 25.11
C LEU A 143 -19.52 1.74 24.26
N GLY A 144 -19.16 0.56 24.74
CA GLY A 144 -19.13 -0.68 23.98
C GLY A 144 -17.76 -1.06 23.40
N LEU A 145 -16.73 -0.22 23.54
CA LEU A 145 -15.36 -0.52 23.07
C LEU A 145 -14.52 -1.24 24.14
N SER A 146 -14.86 -2.51 24.36
CA SER A 146 -14.07 -3.43 25.18
C SER A 146 -12.73 -3.81 24.50
N THR A 147 -11.81 -4.41 25.26
CA THR A 147 -10.58 -4.98 24.72
C THR A 147 -10.86 -5.98 23.59
N GLY A 148 -11.88 -6.83 23.76
CA GLY A 148 -12.29 -7.81 22.73
C GLY A 148 -12.83 -7.13 21.47
N GLU A 149 -13.65 -6.08 21.61
CA GLU A 149 -14.15 -5.30 20.47
C GLU A 149 -13.02 -4.57 19.72
N VAL A 150 -12.03 -4.07 20.44
CA VAL A 150 -10.83 -3.47 19.86
C VAL A 150 -10.04 -4.51 19.06
N GLU A 151 -9.87 -5.72 19.60
CA GLU A 151 -9.21 -6.83 18.91
C GLU A 151 -9.97 -7.25 17.65
N VAL A 152 -11.30 -7.40 17.72
CA VAL A 152 -12.17 -7.66 16.56
C VAL A 152 -12.03 -6.56 15.51
N PHE A 153 -12.04 -5.30 15.92
CA PHE A 153 -11.80 -4.21 15.00
C PHE A 153 -10.40 -4.34 14.35
N HIS A 154 -9.37 -4.85 15.05
CA HIS A 154 -8.01 -5.05 14.51
C HIS A 154 -7.90 -6.18 13.49
N THR A 155 -8.78 -7.18 13.58
CA THR A 155 -8.81 -8.30 12.62
C THR A 155 -9.55 -7.96 11.32
N TRP A 156 -10.34 -6.89 11.27
CA TRP A 156 -11.17 -6.54 10.12
C TRP A 156 -10.40 -6.29 8.82
N ALA A 157 -10.76 -7.05 7.77
CA ALA A 157 -10.16 -6.99 6.45
C ALA A 157 -10.64 -5.74 5.69
N GLY A 158 -9.81 -4.70 5.64
CA GLY A 158 -10.14 -3.43 4.99
C GLY A 158 -9.67 -2.18 5.72
N ARG A 159 -9.07 -2.31 6.92
CA ARG A 159 -8.41 -1.17 7.55
C ARG A 159 -7.24 -0.66 6.69
N ARG A 160 -7.12 0.67 6.55
CA ARG A 160 -5.80 1.32 6.44
C ARG A 160 -5.07 1.06 7.76
N ARG A 161 -4.32 -0.03 7.86
CA ARG A 161 -3.41 -0.22 9.01
C ARG A 161 -2.33 0.88 8.98
N PRO A 162 -1.88 1.38 10.14
CA PRO A 162 -0.78 2.35 10.25
C PRO A 162 0.45 1.95 9.41
N ALA A 163 1.27 2.93 9.01
CA ALA A 163 2.48 2.67 8.24
C ALA A 163 3.48 1.74 8.97
N ALA A 164 3.47 1.75 10.30
CA ALA A 164 4.26 0.84 11.12
C ALA A 164 3.87 -0.63 10.89
N ASP A 165 2.57 -0.92 10.82
CA ASP A 165 2.05 -2.25 10.50
C ASP A 165 2.43 -2.66 9.07
N GLY A 166 2.44 -1.70 8.13
CA GLY A 166 2.87 -1.94 6.75
C GLY A 166 4.32 -2.39 6.64
N LEU A 167 5.21 -1.83 7.47
CA LEU A 167 6.61 -2.24 7.49
C LEU A 167 6.80 -3.61 8.13
N ALA A 168 6.10 -3.91 9.23
CA ALA A 168 6.16 -5.24 9.84
C ALA A 168 5.65 -6.33 8.86
N VAL A 169 4.57 -6.04 8.12
CA VAL A 169 4.08 -6.95 7.08
C VAL A 169 5.08 -7.06 5.91
N ALA A 170 5.71 -5.96 5.51
CA ALA A 170 6.77 -5.99 4.49
C ALA A 170 7.97 -6.84 4.93
N GLN A 171 8.40 -6.73 6.19
CA GLN A 171 9.47 -7.55 6.78
C GLN A 171 9.11 -9.05 6.77
N ALA A 172 7.91 -9.40 7.24
CA ALA A 172 7.45 -10.79 7.21
C ALA A 172 7.38 -11.32 5.77
N TYR A 173 6.94 -10.49 4.83
CA TYR A 173 6.92 -10.85 3.42
C TYR A 173 8.34 -11.04 2.86
N THR A 174 9.30 -10.17 3.17
CA THR A 174 10.69 -10.35 2.71
C THR A 174 11.39 -11.55 3.32
N VAL A 175 11.11 -11.90 4.58
CA VAL A 175 11.64 -13.13 5.18
C VAL A 175 11.18 -14.36 4.40
N ARG A 176 9.91 -14.37 3.99
CA ARG A 176 9.34 -15.50 3.23
C ARG A 176 9.75 -15.49 1.75
N HIS A 177 9.76 -14.32 1.11
CA HIS A 177 9.87 -14.19 -0.33
C HIS A 177 11.16 -13.51 -0.81
N GLY A 178 12.06 -13.08 0.08
CA GLY A 178 13.32 -12.41 -0.28
C GLY A 178 13.20 -11.06 -0.99
N HIS A 179 12.00 -10.53 -1.22
CA HIS A 179 11.78 -9.31 -2.00
C HIS A 179 10.44 -8.61 -1.71
N LEU A 180 10.28 -7.37 -2.17
CA LEU A 180 9.06 -6.56 -2.07
C LEU A 180 8.37 -6.29 -3.42
N ALA A 181 8.78 -7.01 -4.47
CA ALA A 181 8.12 -6.99 -5.78
C ALA A 181 6.73 -7.65 -5.74
N VAL A 182 5.72 -6.94 -5.23
CA VAL A 182 4.32 -7.41 -5.17
C VAL A 182 3.39 -6.64 -6.10
N SER A 183 2.29 -7.27 -6.49
CA SER A 183 1.21 -6.65 -7.27
C SER A 183 0.28 -5.83 -6.38
N GLN A 184 -0.47 -4.88 -6.95
CA GLN A 184 -1.44 -4.06 -6.19
C GLN A 184 -2.47 -4.86 -5.37
N PRO A 185 -3.11 -5.93 -5.90
CA PRO A 185 -4.11 -6.70 -5.16
C PRO A 185 -3.51 -7.61 -4.07
N THR A 186 -2.19 -7.63 -3.88
CA THR A 186 -1.57 -8.52 -2.90
C THR A 186 -1.95 -8.10 -1.47
N VAL A 187 -2.66 -9.00 -0.78
CA VAL A 187 -3.06 -8.89 0.63
C VAL A 187 -2.30 -9.94 1.44
N VAL A 188 -1.71 -9.54 2.56
CA VAL A 188 -0.97 -10.41 3.48
C VAL A 188 -1.57 -10.23 4.86
N ASN A 189 -2.13 -11.30 5.44
CA ASN A 189 -2.78 -11.28 6.76
C ASN A 189 -3.79 -10.12 6.92
N GLY A 190 -4.63 -9.90 5.90
CA GLY A 190 -5.64 -8.83 5.87
C GLY A 190 -5.10 -7.42 5.56
N PHE A 191 -3.78 -7.25 5.35
CA PHE A 191 -3.18 -5.97 4.98
C PHE A 191 -2.93 -5.88 3.47
N ALA A 192 -3.43 -4.83 2.83
CA ALA A 192 -3.25 -4.56 1.40
C ALA A 192 -1.83 -4.07 1.05
N LEU A 193 -0.84 -4.95 1.24
CA LEU A 193 0.59 -4.70 1.06
C LEU A 193 0.90 -4.12 -0.33
N GLY A 194 0.25 -4.62 -1.37
CA GLY A 194 0.44 -4.15 -2.75
C GLY A 194 0.09 -2.67 -2.94
N THR A 195 -1.10 -2.29 -2.49
CA THR A 195 -1.56 -0.90 -2.51
C THR A 195 -0.68 0.00 -1.63
N TRP A 196 -0.28 -0.48 -0.46
CA TRP A 196 0.58 0.27 0.45
C TRP A 196 1.96 0.56 -0.17
N LEU A 197 2.65 -0.46 -0.70
CA LEU A 197 3.95 -0.30 -1.35
C LEU A 197 3.89 0.61 -2.57
N ARG A 198 2.82 0.52 -3.38
CA ARG A 198 2.60 1.46 -4.50
C ARG A 198 2.57 2.91 -4.02
N ASN A 199 1.82 3.19 -2.97
CA ASN A 199 1.70 4.55 -2.44
C ASN A 199 3.04 5.02 -1.84
N GLN A 200 3.79 4.13 -1.16
CA GLN A 200 5.13 4.47 -0.65
C GLN A 200 6.11 4.78 -1.79
N ARG A 201 6.13 3.98 -2.86
CA ARG A 201 6.95 4.23 -4.06
C ARG A 201 6.61 5.59 -4.70
N GLN A 202 5.33 5.89 -4.85
CA GLN A 202 4.88 7.17 -5.42
C GLN A 202 5.33 8.35 -4.57
N ARG A 203 5.14 8.27 -3.24
CA ARG A 203 5.59 9.30 -2.30
C ARG A 203 7.09 9.49 -2.30
N GLN A 204 7.84 8.39 -2.39
CA GLN A 204 9.30 8.40 -2.44
C GLN A 204 9.81 9.10 -3.71
N ARG A 205 9.14 8.87 -4.86
CA ARG A 205 9.47 9.54 -6.13
C ARG A 205 9.11 11.02 -6.11
N SER A 206 7.98 11.40 -5.51
CA SER A 206 7.56 12.81 -5.45
C SER A 206 8.46 13.65 -4.54
N LEU A 207 9.03 13.07 -3.49
CA LEU A 207 9.88 13.78 -2.54
C LEU A 207 11.34 13.93 -3.02
N GLY A 208 11.78 13.14 -4.00
CA GLY A 208 13.17 13.18 -4.51
C GLY A 208 14.26 12.68 -3.53
N GLN A 209 13.97 12.57 -2.24
CA GLN A 209 14.90 12.13 -1.19
C GLN A 209 14.33 10.99 -0.33
N LEU A 210 15.19 10.09 0.15
CA LEU A 210 14.79 8.95 0.98
C LEU A 210 14.15 9.40 2.29
N THR A 211 12.97 8.85 2.58
CA THR A 211 12.32 9.02 3.88
C THR A 211 12.90 8.04 4.91
N ARG A 212 12.73 8.27 6.22
CA ARG A 212 13.10 7.29 7.26
C ARG A 212 12.49 5.90 6.99
N LEU A 213 11.24 5.85 6.54
CA LEU A 213 10.61 4.60 6.11
C LEU A 213 11.25 4.04 4.84
N GLY A 214 11.60 4.90 3.89
CA GLY A 214 12.30 4.53 2.66
C GLY A 214 13.63 3.83 2.94
N HIS A 215 14.45 4.35 3.87
CA HIS A 215 15.68 3.68 4.31
C HIS A 215 15.39 2.26 4.82
N ARG A 216 14.43 2.12 5.75
CA ARG A 216 14.06 0.81 6.30
C ARG A 216 13.52 -0.16 5.26
N LEU A 217 12.90 0.31 4.18
CA LEU A 217 12.45 -0.54 3.07
C LEU A 217 13.60 -0.94 2.15
N THR A 218 14.56 -0.04 1.92
CA THR A 218 15.80 -0.32 1.17
C THR A 218 16.65 -1.38 1.87
N ASP A 219 16.70 -1.36 3.21
CA ASP A 219 17.40 -2.39 4.00
C ASP A 219 16.79 -3.79 3.81
N LEU A 220 15.49 -3.88 3.50
CA LEU A 220 14.79 -5.16 3.25
C LEU A 220 14.89 -5.63 1.81
N ASP A 221 14.80 -4.70 0.85
CA ASP A 221 14.90 -4.97 -0.58
C ASP A 221 15.46 -3.71 -1.24
N ALA A 222 16.72 -3.76 -1.69
CA ALA A 222 17.37 -2.65 -2.38
C ALA A 222 16.57 -2.15 -3.60
N TRP A 223 15.76 -3.04 -4.18
CA TRP A 223 14.89 -2.76 -5.33
C TRP A 223 13.42 -2.64 -4.94
N TRP A 224 13.08 -2.25 -3.70
CA TRP A 224 11.68 -2.03 -3.31
C TRP A 224 11.02 -0.89 -4.12
N ASN A 225 11.78 0.12 -4.53
CA ASN A 225 11.37 1.23 -5.41
C ASN A 225 12.30 1.34 -6.63
N PRO A 226 12.20 0.40 -7.59
CA PRO A 226 13.13 0.35 -8.70
C PRO A 226 12.84 1.44 -9.74
N PRO A 227 13.83 1.79 -10.59
CA PRO A 227 13.65 2.72 -11.71
C PRO A 227 12.90 2.09 -12.90
N TRP A 228 12.62 0.79 -12.86
CA TRP A 228 11.84 0.06 -13.86
C TRP A 228 10.44 -0.34 -13.33
N PRO A 229 9.54 -0.83 -14.18
CA PRO A 229 8.23 -1.33 -13.73
C PRO A 229 8.34 -2.50 -12.75
N VAL A 230 7.60 -2.48 -11.65
CA VAL A 230 7.56 -3.57 -10.65
C VAL A 230 7.10 -4.90 -11.29
N ALA A 231 6.28 -4.85 -12.33
CA ALA A 231 5.90 -6.03 -13.10
C ALA A 231 7.10 -6.74 -13.73
N TRP A 232 8.11 -5.99 -14.20
CA TRP A 232 9.35 -6.56 -14.71
C TRP A 232 10.14 -7.26 -13.61
N GLN A 233 10.27 -6.62 -12.45
CA GLN A 233 10.97 -7.20 -11.29
C GLN A 233 10.29 -8.48 -10.77
N ARG A 234 8.96 -8.53 -10.79
CA ARG A 234 8.18 -9.73 -10.47
C ARG A 234 8.50 -10.89 -11.40
N MET A 235 8.60 -10.61 -12.69
CA MET A 235 8.93 -11.61 -13.69
C MET A 235 10.36 -12.13 -13.53
N TRP A 236 11.29 -11.24 -13.18
CA TRP A 236 12.66 -11.64 -12.83
C TRP A 236 12.70 -12.59 -11.62
N TRP A 237 11.99 -12.28 -10.54
CA TRP A 237 11.91 -13.16 -9.36
C TRP A 237 11.25 -14.49 -9.68
N ALA A 238 10.15 -14.46 -10.42
CA ALA A 238 9.51 -15.69 -10.91
C ALA A 238 10.49 -16.55 -11.72
N ALA A 239 11.25 -15.94 -12.63
CA ALA A 239 12.26 -16.63 -13.42
C ALA A 239 13.38 -17.22 -12.56
N ARG A 240 13.88 -16.45 -11.59
CA ARG A 240 14.89 -16.93 -10.63
C ARG A 240 14.41 -18.16 -9.88
N TYR A 241 13.21 -18.13 -9.30
CA TYR A 241 12.67 -19.24 -8.53
C TYR A 241 12.40 -20.49 -9.36
N HIS A 242 12.02 -20.34 -10.62
CA HIS A 242 11.92 -21.49 -11.53
C HIS A 242 13.27 -22.15 -11.78
N LEU A 243 14.34 -21.35 -11.88
CA LEU A 243 15.69 -21.85 -12.14
C LEU A 243 16.37 -22.43 -10.90
N THR A 244 16.10 -21.89 -9.71
CA THR A 244 16.78 -22.28 -8.47
C THR A 244 15.91 -23.11 -7.53
N GLY A 245 14.64 -23.30 -7.86
CA GLY A 245 13.62 -23.76 -6.92
C GLY A 245 13.13 -22.65 -5.98
N LEU A 246 11.96 -22.88 -5.39
CA LEU A 246 11.44 -22.07 -4.29
C LEU A 246 12.11 -22.49 -2.98
N PRO A 247 12.41 -21.55 -2.07
CA PRO A 247 12.66 -21.90 -0.68
C PRO A 247 11.44 -22.62 -0.09
N ASP A 248 11.68 -23.52 0.86
CA ASP A 248 10.61 -24.28 1.51
C ASP A 248 9.53 -23.37 2.13
N GLY A 249 8.25 -23.71 1.91
CA GLY A 249 7.11 -22.98 2.44
C GLY A 249 6.72 -21.69 1.70
N VAL A 250 7.41 -21.34 0.61
CA VAL A 250 7.05 -20.20 -0.24
C VAL A 250 5.97 -20.59 -1.24
N GLN A 251 4.81 -19.92 -1.17
CA GLN A 251 3.75 -20.10 -2.17
C GLN A 251 3.88 -19.05 -3.26
N TRP A 252 3.68 -19.49 -4.51
CA TRP A 252 3.53 -18.60 -5.65
C TRP A 252 2.35 -17.65 -5.44
N TRP A 253 2.48 -16.39 -5.88
CA TRP A 253 1.31 -15.52 -5.91
C TRP A 253 0.29 -16.05 -6.93
N PRO A 254 -1.02 -15.83 -6.73
CA PRO A 254 -2.03 -16.24 -7.71
C PRO A 254 -1.75 -15.64 -9.10
N GLY A 255 -1.77 -16.48 -10.13
CA GLY A 255 -1.51 -16.06 -11.52
C GLY A 255 -0.04 -15.78 -11.83
N ALA A 256 0.87 -16.35 -11.05
CA ALA A 256 2.29 -16.27 -11.33
C ALA A 256 2.67 -17.11 -12.59
N PRO A 257 3.63 -16.62 -13.40
CA PRO A 257 3.97 -17.18 -14.72
C PRO A 257 4.58 -18.59 -14.66
N ASN A 258 4.02 -19.53 -15.41
CA ASN A 258 4.62 -20.87 -15.56
C ASN A 258 5.97 -20.82 -16.29
N ASP A 259 6.64 -21.97 -16.37
CA ASP A 259 7.96 -22.17 -16.98
C ASP A 259 8.00 -21.67 -18.43
N GLU A 260 6.93 -21.90 -19.19
CA GLU A 260 6.82 -21.44 -20.58
C GLU A 260 6.82 -19.90 -20.68
N HIS A 261 6.04 -19.23 -19.83
CA HIS A 261 6.00 -17.77 -19.75
C HIS A 261 7.35 -17.18 -19.31
N ILE A 262 8.02 -17.82 -18.34
CA ILE A 262 9.36 -17.41 -17.91
C ILE A 262 10.37 -17.55 -19.04
N THR A 263 10.33 -18.67 -19.74
CA THR A 263 11.24 -18.92 -20.86
C THR A 263 11.00 -17.89 -21.97
N ALA A 264 9.73 -17.57 -22.28
CA ALA A 264 9.38 -16.52 -23.22
C ALA A 264 9.88 -15.13 -22.78
N TRP A 265 9.74 -14.79 -21.50
CA TRP A 265 10.20 -13.52 -20.97
C TRP A 265 11.73 -13.39 -20.99
N LEU A 266 12.46 -14.42 -20.57
CA LEU A 266 13.94 -14.45 -20.63
C LEU A 266 14.46 -14.28 -22.06
N ARG A 267 13.78 -14.87 -23.05
CA ARG A 267 14.06 -14.66 -24.47
C ARG A 267 13.88 -13.19 -24.88
N GLU A 268 12.75 -12.59 -24.49
CA GLU A 268 12.47 -11.18 -24.78
C GLU A 268 13.53 -10.25 -24.15
N GLN A 269 13.95 -10.52 -22.92
CA GLN A 269 14.96 -9.71 -22.23
C GLN A 269 16.34 -9.85 -22.88
N SER A 270 16.69 -11.05 -23.34
CA SER A 270 17.96 -11.32 -24.02
C SER A 270 18.04 -10.60 -25.38
N ALA A 271 16.98 -10.65 -26.17
CA ALA A 271 16.91 -9.94 -27.47
C ALA A 271 16.97 -8.42 -27.30
N ARG A 272 16.43 -7.89 -26.20
CA ARG A 272 16.44 -6.45 -25.90
C ARG A 272 17.59 -6.02 -25.01
N ARG A 273 18.63 -6.83 -24.87
CA ARG A 273 19.72 -6.60 -23.90
C ARG A 273 20.38 -5.22 -24.06
N THR A 274 20.47 -4.67 -25.26
CA THR A 274 21.02 -3.33 -25.53
C THR A 274 20.11 -2.19 -25.06
N LEU A 275 18.81 -2.43 -24.93
CA LEU A 275 17.80 -1.46 -24.50
C LEU A 275 17.52 -1.51 -22.99
N LEU A 276 18.07 -2.50 -22.28
CA LEU A 276 17.90 -2.65 -20.84
C LEU A 276 18.79 -1.67 -20.06
N LEU A 277 18.27 -1.18 -18.93
CA LEU A 277 19.08 -0.41 -17.98
C LEU A 277 20.29 -1.23 -17.50
N PRO A 278 21.41 -0.60 -17.11
CA PRO A 278 22.61 -1.31 -16.66
C PRO A 278 22.32 -2.40 -15.63
N GLU A 279 21.53 -2.10 -14.60
CA GLU A 279 21.16 -3.07 -13.56
C GLU A 279 20.20 -4.15 -14.06
N GLN A 280 19.28 -3.84 -14.98
CA GLN A 280 18.45 -4.87 -15.60
C GLN A 280 19.30 -5.85 -16.43
N ARG A 281 20.33 -5.37 -17.13
CA ARG A 281 21.28 -6.23 -17.87
C ARG A 281 22.04 -7.15 -16.92
N ARG A 282 22.49 -6.63 -15.77
CA ARG A 282 23.17 -7.42 -14.73
C ARG A 282 22.25 -8.51 -14.17
N LEU A 283 21.03 -8.15 -13.79
CA LEU A 283 20.01 -9.07 -13.26
C LEU A 283 19.62 -10.15 -14.28
N VAL A 284 19.41 -9.80 -15.55
CA VAL A 284 19.15 -10.79 -16.61
C VAL A 284 20.36 -11.68 -16.84
N GLY A 285 21.57 -11.11 -16.80
CA GLY A 285 22.82 -11.88 -16.88
C GLY A 285 22.93 -12.95 -15.80
N GLU A 286 22.56 -12.64 -14.55
CA GLU A 286 22.49 -13.60 -13.44
C GLU A 286 21.60 -14.80 -13.78
N LEU A 287 20.39 -14.56 -14.32
CA LEU A 287 19.48 -15.65 -14.70
C LEU A 287 20.03 -16.49 -15.86
N LEU A 288 20.66 -15.86 -16.84
CA LEU A 288 21.27 -16.56 -17.98
C LEU A 288 22.43 -17.46 -17.52
N SER A 289 23.23 -17.03 -16.55
CA SER A 289 24.28 -17.88 -15.97
C SER A 289 23.71 -19.11 -15.27
N LEU A 290 22.54 -19.00 -14.64
CA LEU A 290 21.85 -20.12 -13.98
C LEU A 290 21.26 -21.14 -14.97
N THR A 291 21.01 -20.76 -16.22
CA THR A 291 20.44 -21.67 -17.24
C THR A 291 21.42 -22.70 -17.84
N GLY A 292 22.67 -22.74 -17.40
CA GLY A 292 23.63 -23.81 -17.73
C GLY A 292 23.93 -24.00 -19.23
N GLY A 293 23.66 -23.00 -20.07
CA GLY A 293 23.93 -23.07 -21.52
C GLY A 293 22.85 -23.75 -22.38
N MET A 294 21.68 -24.11 -21.84
CA MET A 294 20.54 -24.52 -22.69
C MET A 294 19.90 -23.29 -23.36
N PRO A 295 19.53 -23.35 -24.64
CA PRO A 295 19.34 -22.16 -25.44
C PRO A 295 18.05 -21.44 -25.03
N VAL A 296 18.22 -20.25 -24.45
CA VAL A 296 17.42 -19.11 -24.87
C VAL A 296 17.35 -19.19 -26.39
N TRP A 297 16.14 -19.40 -26.93
CA TRP A 297 15.91 -19.55 -28.37
C TRP A 297 16.85 -18.63 -29.16
N ARG A 298 17.73 -19.21 -29.98
CA ARG A 298 18.48 -18.42 -30.95
C ARG A 298 17.45 -17.90 -31.95
N PRO A 299 17.38 -16.58 -32.17
CA PRO A 299 16.68 -16.06 -33.33
C PRO A 299 17.04 -16.87 -34.55
N ARG A 300 16.03 -17.49 -35.19
CA ARG A 300 16.27 -18.16 -36.48
C ARG A 300 16.83 -17.15 -37.48
N ILE A 301 16.43 -15.88 -37.34
CA ILE A 301 16.93 -14.75 -38.11
C ILE A 301 18.03 -14.04 -37.31
N SER A 302 19.26 -14.12 -37.79
CA SER A 302 20.40 -13.42 -37.19
C SER A 302 20.20 -11.89 -37.19
N ASP A 303 20.92 -11.17 -36.32
CA ASP A 303 20.87 -9.69 -36.33
C ASP A 303 21.35 -9.10 -37.65
N VAL A 304 22.35 -9.75 -38.28
CA VAL A 304 22.89 -9.38 -39.59
C VAL A 304 21.82 -9.58 -40.67
N ALA A 305 21.17 -10.74 -40.71
CA ALA A 305 20.06 -10.98 -41.62
C ALA A 305 18.91 -9.98 -41.38
N TRP A 306 18.58 -9.70 -40.11
CA TRP A 306 17.54 -8.72 -39.79
C TRP A 306 17.86 -7.32 -40.29
N GLN A 307 19.11 -6.86 -40.17
CA GLN A 307 19.54 -5.56 -40.71
C GLN A 307 19.32 -5.50 -42.22
N SER A 308 19.71 -6.55 -42.96
CA SER A 308 19.50 -6.65 -44.41
C SER A 308 18.03 -6.72 -44.81
N LEU A 309 17.20 -7.40 -44.04
CA LEU A 309 15.78 -7.63 -44.37
C LEU A 309 14.86 -6.49 -43.93
N SER A 310 15.23 -5.75 -42.89
CA SER A 310 14.33 -4.75 -42.28
C SER A 310 13.86 -3.66 -43.25
N GLY A 311 14.68 -3.31 -44.25
CA GLY A 311 14.35 -2.34 -45.29
C GLY A 311 13.40 -2.86 -46.38
N LEU A 312 13.21 -4.17 -46.48
CA LEU A 312 12.29 -4.79 -47.45
C LEU A 312 10.86 -4.85 -46.94
N LEU A 313 10.64 -4.59 -45.65
CA LEU A 313 9.33 -4.66 -45.03
C LEU A 313 8.51 -3.39 -45.33
N PRO A 314 7.19 -3.52 -45.56
CA PRO A 314 6.34 -2.37 -45.83
C PRO A 314 6.42 -1.30 -44.74
N ALA A 315 6.32 -0.03 -45.13
CA ALA A 315 6.31 1.09 -44.19
C ALA A 315 5.22 0.89 -43.12
N ARG A 316 5.59 1.11 -41.85
CA ARG A 316 4.71 0.87 -40.70
C ARG A 316 3.42 1.69 -40.84
N SER A 317 2.26 1.02 -40.89
CA SER A 317 0.98 1.72 -40.76
C SER A 317 0.89 2.37 -39.38
N HIS A 318 0.74 3.69 -39.33
CA HIS A 318 0.62 4.48 -38.09
C HIS A 318 -0.77 4.36 -37.43
N THR A 319 -1.43 3.21 -37.55
CA THR A 319 -2.74 2.98 -36.96
C THR A 319 -2.57 2.64 -35.48
N GLY A 320 -3.10 3.55 -34.63
CA GLY A 320 -2.87 3.63 -33.20
C GLY A 320 -2.93 2.30 -32.45
N GLY A 321 -1.83 2.00 -31.75
CA GLY A 321 -1.64 0.84 -30.90
C GLY A 321 -0.17 0.70 -30.50
N ARG A 322 0.13 -0.13 -29.49
CA ARG A 322 1.53 -0.41 -29.11
C ARG A 322 2.26 -1.02 -30.32
N PRO A 323 3.38 -0.44 -30.77
CA PRO A 323 4.08 -0.91 -31.97
C PRO A 323 4.45 -2.39 -31.82
N ARG A 324 4.03 -3.24 -32.76
CA ARG A 324 4.45 -4.63 -32.82
C ARG A 324 5.82 -4.71 -33.50
N SER A 325 6.69 -5.58 -33.01
CA SER A 325 7.99 -5.81 -33.64
C SER A 325 7.79 -6.58 -34.94
N GLU A 326 8.04 -5.95 -36.08
CA GLU A 326 8.02 -6.57 -37.41
C GLU A 326 8.95 -7.80 -37.47
N ARG A 327 10.07 -7.75 -36.74
CA ARG A 327 11.00 -8.87 -36.58
C ARG A 327 10.33 -10.09 -35.98
N GLN A 328 9.59 -9.87 -34.90
CA GLN A 328 8.92 -10.94 -34.18
C GLN A 328 7.84 -11.61 -35.05
N ILE A 329 7.14 -10.82 -35.87
CA ILE A 329 6.17 -11.34 -36.84
C ILE A 329 6.87 -12.21 -37.88
N LEU A 330 7.97 -11.74 -38.47
CA LEU A 330 8.73 -12.50 -39.46
C LEU A 330 9.28 -13.80 -38.85
N GLU A 331 9.84 -13.75 -37.64
CA GLU A 331 10.31 -14.93 -36.91
C GLU A 331 9.18 -15.94 -36.64
N GLY A 332 7.97 -15.47 -36.34
CA GLY A 332 6.77 -16.31 -36.22
C GLY A 332 6.38 -17.02 -37.50
N ILE A 333 6.45 -16.31 -38.63
CA ILE A 333 6.20 -16.87 -39.97
C ILE A 333 7.25 -17.93 -40.30
N VAL A 334 8.53 -17.60 -40.12
CA VAL A 334 9.66 -18.49 -40.37
C VAL A 334 9.59 -19.74 -39.52
N HIS A 335 9.13 -19.64 -38.27
CA HIS A 335 8.93 -20.79 -37.39
C HIS A 335 7.90 -21.77 -37.97
N ILE A 336 6.74 -21.29 -38.43
CA ILE A 336 5.71 -22.13 -39.03
C ILE A 336 6.24 -22.77 -40.31
N ALA A 337 6.94 -22.00 -41.16
CA ALA A 337 7.53 -22.54 -42.38
C ALA A 337 8.58 -23.64 -42.11
N CYS A 338 9.40 -23.49 -41.07
CA CYS A 338 10.40 -24.48 -40.71
C CYS A 338 9.82 -25.74 -40.04
N THR A 339 8.70 -25.60 -39.31
CA THR A 339 8.16 -26.69 -38.47
C THR A 339 6.97 -27.41 -39.09
N GLY A 340 6.31 -26.80 -40.09
CA GLY A 340 5.08 -27.33 -40.69
C GLY A 340 3.89 -27.39 -39.73
N GLN A 341 3.99 -26.80 -38.54
CA GLN A 341 2.94 -26.87 -37.54
C GLN A 341 1.75 -25.98 -37.89
N ALA A 342 0.56 -26.34 -37.42
CA ALA A 342 -0.61 -25.49 -37.54
C ALA A 342 -0.39 -24.15 -36.82
N TRP A 343 -0.88 -23.04 -37.39
CA TRP A 343 -0.74 -21.69 -36.81
C TRP A 343 -1.16 -21.59 -35.34
N ARG A 344 -2.16 -22.35 -34.90
CA ARG A 344 -2.62 -22.37 -33.50
C ARG A 344 -1.57 -22.90 -32.52
N ARG A 345 -0.56 -23.63 -33.01
CA ARG A 345 0.58 -24.13 -32.23
C ARG A 345 1.79 -23.20 -32.28
N LEU A 346 1.67 -22.02 -32.90
CA LEU A 346 2.74 -21.01 -32.86
C LEU A 346 3.08 -20.69 -31.39
N PRO A 347 4.36 -20.80 -30.98
CA PRO A 347 4.76 -20.43 -29.63
C PRO A 347 4.34 -18.99 -29.32
N PRO A 348 3.66 -18.72 -28.20
CA PRO A 348 3.23 -17.37 -27.82
C PRO A 348 4.40 -16.35 -27.77
N ALA A 349 5.63 -16.83 -27.55
CA ALA A 349 6.86 -16.05 -27.60
C ALA A 349 7.13 -15.34 -28.94
N LEU A 350 6.63 -15.89 -30.06
CA LEU A 350 6.75 -15.32 -31.41
C LEU A 350 5.58 -14.37 -31.76
N GLY A 351 4.74 -14.05 -30.78
CA GLY A 351 3.61 -13.15 -30.93
C GLY A 351 2.28 -13.86 -31.21
N SER A 352 1.22 -13.07 -31.43
CA SER A 352 -0.11 -13.61 -31.70
C SER A 352 -0.12 -14.37 -33.02
N PHE A 353 -0.56 -15.63 -33.01
CA PHE A 353 -0.70 -16.43 -34.24
C PHE A 353 -1.65 -15.78 -35.25
N GLN A 354 -2.68 -15.07 -34.79
CA GLN A 354 -3.62 -14.36 -35.67
C GLN A 354 -2.93 -13.20 -36.39
N ALA A 355 -2.06 -12.47 -35.68
CA ALA A 355 -1.29 -11.37 -36.26
C ALA A 355 -0.24 -11.90 -37.25
N CYS A 356 0.49 -12.96 -36.90
CA CYS A 356 1.48 -13.57 -37.78
C CYS A 356 0.83 -14.16 -39.03
N ARG A 357 -0.28 -14.90 -38.88
CA ARG A 357 -1.03 -15.46 -40.01
C ARG A 357 -1.61 -14.37 -40.91
N ARG A 358 -2.20 -13.32 -40.34
CA ARG A 358 -2.72 -12.19 -41.13
C ARG A 358 -1.59 -11.56 -41.94
N ARG A 359 -0.44 -11.33 -41.31
CA ARG A 359 0.69 -10.69 -41.98
C ARG A 359 1.35 -11.60 -43.02
N PHE A 360 1.43 -12.90 -42.77
CA PHE A 360 1.85 -13.89 -43.76
C PHE A 360 1.03 -13.81 -45.04
N LEU A 361 -0.31 -13.75 -44.92
CA LEU A 361 -1.19 -13.65 -46.08
C LEU A 361 -0.96 -12.36 -46.86
N ILE A 362 -0.91 -11.21 -46.16
CA ILE A 362 -0.66 -9.90 -46.78
C ILE A 362 0.72 -9.88 -47.48
N TRP A 363 1.77 -10.28 -46.77
CA TRP A 363 3.14 -10.27 -47.29
C TRP A 363 3.40 -11.28 -48.40
N ARG A 364 2.59 -12.33 -48.49
CA ARG A 364 2.62 -13.28 -49.60
C ARG A 364 1.96 -12.68 -50.84
N GLU A 365 0.86 -11.96 -50.66
CA GLU A 365 0.10 -11.32 -51.75
C GLU A 365 0.81 -10.09 -52.31
N ASP A 366 1.43 -9.27 -51.46
CA ASP A 366 2.11 -8.03 -51.86
C ASP A 366 3.56 -8.23 -52.36
N GLY A 367 4.07 -9.46 -52.34
CA GLY A 367 5.42 -9.79 -52.81
C GLY A 367 6.53 -9.65 -51.77
N THR A 368 6.24 -9.17 -50.55
CA THR A 368 7.25 -8.94 -49.50
C THR A 368 7.98 -10.23 -49.13
N LEU A 369 7.27 -11.36 -48.95
CA LEU A 369 7.92 -12.62 -48.60
C LEU A 369 8.81 -13.15 -49.73
N GLN A 370 8.43 -12.91 -50.99
CA GLN A 370 9.23 -13.28 -52.16
C GLN A 370 10.50 -12.43 -52.23
N GLN A 371 10.44 -11.14 -51.89
CA GLN A 371 11.63 -10.29 -51.78
C GLN A 371 12.55 -10.76 -50.65
N ILE A 372 11.99 -11.10 -49.48
CA ILE A 372 12.74 -11.68 -48.37
C ILE A 372 13.43 -12.98 -48.77
N CYS A 373 12.76 -13.86 -49.54
CA CYS A 373 13.35 -15.12 -50.01
C CYS A 373 14.46 -14.95 -51.06
N ARG A 374 14.52 -13.79 -51.74
CA ARG A 374 15.57 -13.46 -52.73
C ARG A 374 16.76 -12.72 -52.13
N ALA A 375 16.64 -12.24 -50.89
CA ALA A 375 17.73 -11.52 -50.23
C ALA A 375 18.94 -12.45 -50.02
N VAL A 376 20.15 -11.93 -50.23
CA VAL A 376 21.39 -12.69 -49.98
C VAL A 376 21.67 -12.67 -48.48
N LEU A 377 21.55 -13.83 -47.84
CA LEU A 377 21.77 -14.03 -46.41
C LEU A 377 22.96 -14.98 -46.16
N SER A 378 23.41 -15.06 -44.91
CA SER A 378 24.45 -16.01 -44.50
C SER A 378 24.00 -17.47 -44.72
N GLU A 379 24.94 -18.42 -44.79
CA GLU A 379 24.60 -19.85 -44.93
C GLU A 379 23.68 -20.35 -43.81
N GLU A 380 23.85 -19.85 -42.57
CA GLU A 380 23.00 -20.22 -41.44
C GLU A 380 21.54 -19.74 -41.64
N ASP A 381 21.36 -18.54 -42.19
CA ASP A 381 20.05 -17.94 -42.43
C ASP A 381 19.38 -18.46 -43.72
N ALA A 382 20.17 -18.93 -44.70
CA ALA A 382 19.68 -19.52 -45.93
C ALA A 382 18.80 -20.77 -45.67
N VAL A 383 19.10 -21.52 -44.60
CA VAL A 383 18.33 -22.74 -44.24
C VAL A 383 16.87 -22.42 -43.96
N TRP A 384 16.59 -21.41 -43.14
CA TRP A 384 15.20 -21.05 -42.83
C TRP A 384 14.54 -20.30 -43.98
N GLN A 385 15.33 -19.54 -44.76
CA GLN A 385 14.86 -18.81 -45.94
C GLN A 385 14.36 -19.78 -47.03
N GLN A 386 15.07 -20.88 -47.27
CA GLN A 386 14.64 -21.94 -48.19
C GLN A 386 13.34 -22.61 -47.74
N ARG A 387 13.18 -22.87 -46.44
CA ARG A 387 11.92 -23.41 -45.88
C ARG A 387 10.77 -22.44 -46.07
N LEU A 388 11.01 -21.14 -45.88
CA LEU A 388 10.04 -20.10 -46.16
C LEU A 388 9.67 -20.09 -47.65
N ALA A 389 10.65 -20.13 -48.55
CA ALA A 389 10.41 -20.16 -50.00
C ALA A 389 9.56 -21.38 -50.41
N ALA A 390 9.86 -22.57 -49.87
CA ALA A 390 9.08 -23.78 -50.12
C ALA A 390 7.61 -23.65 -49.67
N CYS A 391 7.34 -22.94 -48.58
CA CYS A 391 5.97 -22.67 -48.12
C CYS A 391 5.20 -21.64 -48.97
N LEU A 392 5.89 -20.89 -49.84
CA LEU A 392 5.28 -19.91 -50.74
C LEU A 392 5.03 -20.49 -52.14
N ASP A 393 5.63 -21.63 -52.47
CA ASP A 393 5.42 -22.30 -53.74
C ASP A 393 3.98 -22.87 -53.79
N PRO A 394 3.16 -22.47 -54.77
CA PRO A 394 1.79 -22.98 -54.92
C PRO A 394 1.73 -24.47 -55.32
N SER A 395 2.88 -25.11 -55.59
CA SER A 395 2.99 -26.49 -56.07
C SER A 395 3.21 -27.54 -54.97
N ALA A 396 3.25 -27.14 -53.70
CA ALA A 396 3.60 -27.98 -52.54
C ALA A 396 2.41 -28.48 -51.72
#